data_AF-A0A7H4MU76-F1
#
_entry.id   AF-A0A7H4MU76-F1
#
_cell.length_a   1.000
_cell.length_b   1.000
_cell.length_c   1.000
_cell.angle_alpha   90.00
_cell.angle_beta   90.00
_cell.angle_gamma   90.00
#
_symmetry.space_group_name_H-M   'P 1'
#
loop_
_entity.id
_entity.type
_entity.pdbx_description
1 polymer ?
#
loop_
_entity_poly.entity_id
_entity_poly.type
_entity_poly.pdbx_seq_one_letter_code
_entity_poly.pdbx_strand_id
1 'polypeptide(L)'
;MRRSCPNGAISQLNDSVQVNQEKCIGCKSCMVACPFGVMQIVLTPVQEERVKATAHKCDLCSGREEGPACVQNCPAEALVLATDSTLVNLAKQRRQRAARLGHPGAAMAPCSAGKVAQMAATPPRGEPDKLSAEARKANFSEIYLPFSAGQANREAERCLTCGEHSICEWTCPLHNHIPQWIERVKEGDISAAVELSHQTNCLPEITGRVCPQDRLCEGACTLRDEHGSVTIGNIERYISDQALANGWRPDLSQVVESGKRVAIIGAGPAGLACADRLVRNGVSPVVFDRHPEIGGLLTFGIPAFKLDKSLLARRREIFTQMGVRFELNCEIGKDIPLTTLLDDYDAVFIGAGTYRSMKADLPNEDAPGVYDALPFLIANTKQVMGLLELPERALRQHRRAERRGARRRRYGDGLRAYRAAPRREAGYLRLSSR
;
A
#
# COMPACT_ATOMS: atom_id res chain seq x y z
N MET A 1 0.48 -9.31 -19.50
CA MET A 1 -0.35 -10.47 -19.89
C MET A 1 0.43 -11.78 -20.03
N ARG A 2 1.41 -11.92 -20.95
CA ARG A 2 2.17 -13.19 -21.12
C ARG A 2 2.89 -13.64 -19.84
N ARG A 3 3.51 -12.69 -19.12
CA ARG A 3 4.16 -12.90 -17.81
C ARG A 3 3.20 -13.28 -16.68
N SER A 4 1.89 -13.13 -16.90
CA SER A 4 0.85 -13.39 -15.90
C SER A 4 0.36 -14.84 -15.94
N CYS A 5 0.79 -15.65 -16.92
CA CYS A 5 0.43 -17.07 -17.00
C CYS A 5 1.48 -17.92 -16.27
N PRO A 6 1.13 -18.55 -15.12
CA PRO A 6 2.07 -19.33 -14.33
C PRO A 6 2.50 -20.63 -15.02
N ASN A 7 1.66 -21.19 -15.89
CA ASN A 7 1.90 -22.47 -16.56
C ASN A 7 2.35 -22.33 -18.04
N GLY A 8 2.70 -21.11 -18.47
CA GLY A 8 3.16 -20.87 -19.85
C GLY A 8 2.14 -21.16 -20.96
N ALA A 9 0.85 -21.21 -20.63
CA ALA A 9 -0.24 -21.44 -21.58
C ALA A 9 -0.50 -20.27 -22.54
N ILE A 10 0.12 -19.10 -22.30
CA ILE A 10 -0.07 -17.91 -23.13
C ILE A 10 1.19 -17.63 -23.95
N SER A 11 1.02 -17.50 -25.26
CA SER A 11 2.07 -17.16 -26.21
C SER A 11 1.66 -15.97 -27.08
N GLN A 12 2.63 -15.36 -27.76
CA GLN A 12 2.39 -14.31 -28.74
C GLN A 12 2.93 -14.80 -30.08
N LEU A 13 2.11 -14.71 -31.12
CA LEU A 13 2.41 -15.13 -32.50
C LEU A 13 1.78 -14.11 -33.45
N ASN A 14 2.58 -13.51 -34.34
CA ASN A 14 2.15 -12.55 -35.37
C ASN A 14 1.18 -11.47 -34.81
N ASP A 15 1.62 -10.76 -33.77
CA ASP A 15 0.86 -9.73 -33.03
C ASP A 15 -0.46 -10.15 -32.37
N SER A 16 -0.81 -11.44 -32.45
CA SER A 16 -1.89 -12.04 -31.69
C SER A 16 -1.37 -12.73 -30.42
N VAL A 17 -2.16 -12.63 -29.34
CA VAL A 17 -1.93 -13.42 -28.11
C VAL A 17 -2.77 -14.68 -28.19
N GLN A 18 -2.13 -15.83 -28.05
CA GLN A 18 -2.68 -17.17 -28.19
C GLN A 18 -2.72 -17.91 -26.85
N VAL A 19 -3.78 -18.71 -26.64
CA VAL A 19 -3.95 -19.53 -25.44
C VAL A 19 -3.90 -21.01 -25.82
N ASN A 20 -2.89 -21.72 -25.32
CA ASN A 20 -2.84 -23.17 -25.42
C ASN A 20 -3.75 -23.79 -24.34
N GLN A 21 -4.85 -24.41 -24.78
CA GLN A 21 -5.87 -24.97 -23.88
C GLN A 21 -5.39 -26.21 -23.12
N GLU A 22 -4.46 -26.99 -23.68
CA GLU A 22 -3.89 -28.18 -23.03
C GLU A 22 -3.03 -27.80 -21.81
N LYS A 23 -2.32 -26.66 -21.91
CA LYS A 23 -1.52 -26.11 -20.81
C LYS A 23 -2.33 -25.22 -19.86
N CYS A 24 -3.57 -24.90 -20.18
CA CYS A 24 -4.37 -23.99 -19.37
C CYS A 24 -4.91 -24.69 -18.12
N ILE A 25 -4.59 -24.14 -16.94
CA ILE A 25 -5.02 -24.67 -15.63
C ILE A 25 -6.22 -23.90 -15.03
N GLY A 26 -6.83 -22.97 -15.76
CA GLY A 26 -8.02 -22.26 -15.27
C GLY A 26 -7.82 -21.25 -14.13
N CYS A 27 -6.57 -20.90 -13.77
CA CYS A 27 -6.23 -20.01 -12.64
C CYS A 27 -6.74 -18.55 -12.73
N LYS A 28 -7.33 -18.14 -13.86
CA LYS A 28 -7.89 -16.79 -14.12
C LYS A 28 -6.90 -15.61 -14.06
N SER A 29 -5.61 -15.83 -13.80
CA SER A 29 -4.62 -14.74 -13.69
C SER A 29 -4.53 -13.87 -14.95
N CYS A 30 -4.71 -14.47 -16.12
CA CYS A 30 -4.71 -13.76 -17.40
C CYS A 30 -5.96 -12.91 -17.64
N MET A 31 -7.10 -13.26 -17.03
CA MET A 31 -8.33 -12.48 -17.06
C MET A 31 -8.15 -11.20 -16.25
N VAL A 32 -7.66 -11.33 -15.01
CA VAL A 32 -7.39 -10.18 -14.14
C VAL A 32 -6.31 -9.28 -14.72
N ALA A 33 -5.28 -9.87 -15.34
CA ALA A 33 -4.17 -9.12 -15.93
C ALA A 33 -4.46 -8.56 -17.33
N CYS A 34 -5.66 -8.74 -17.89
CA CYS A 34 -6.03 -8.21 -19.19
C CYS A 34 -6.60 -6.79 -19.02
N PRO A 35 -5.85 -5.72 -19.36
CA PRO A 35 -6.34 -4.35 -19.18
C PRO A 35 -7.51 -4.02 -20.12
N PHE A 36 -7.76 -4.87 -21.12
CA PHE A 36 -8.79 -4.69 -22.14
C PHE A 36 -10.01 -5.61 -21.92
N GLY A 37 -10.01 -6.47 -20.90
CA GLY A 37 -11.14 -7.37 -20.60
C GLY A 37 -11.42 -8.47 -21.65
N VAL A 38 -10.49 -8.71 -22.59
CA VAL A 38 -10.72 -9.62 -23.74
C VAL A 38 -10.56 -11.11 -23.39
N MET A 39 -10.00 -11.42 -22.21
CA MET A 39 -9.87 -12.81 -21.74
C MET A 39 -11.10 -13.26 -20.98
N GLN A 40 -11.65 -14.39 -21.39
CA GLN A 40 -12.77 -15.02 -20.71
C GLN A 40 -12.38 -16.38 -20.15
N ILE A 41 -13.14 -16.88 -19.18
CA ILE A 41 -13.00 -18.23 -18.65
C ILE A 41 -14.25 -18.98 -19.07
N VAL A 42 -14.04 -20.04 -19.84
CA VAL A 42 -15.10 -20.94 -20.28
C VAL A 42 -15.04 -22.17 -19.40
N LEU A 43 -16.19 -22.57 -18.86
CA LEU A 43 -16.35 -23.79 -18.09
C LEU A 43 -16.90 -24.86 -19.03
N THR A 44 -16.14 -25.93 -19.24
CA THR A 44 -16.54 -27.07 -20.07
C THR A 44 -16.85 -28.28 -19.18
N PRO A 45 -17.99 -28.97 -19.38
CA PRO A 45 -18.33 -30.17 -18.61
C PRO A 45 -17.46 -31.36 -19.06
N VAL A 46 -16.92 -32.14 -18.11
CA VAL A 46 -15.97 -33.25 -18.40
C VAL A 46 -16.44 -34.60 -17.82
N GLN A 47 -17.76 -34.81 -17.67
CA GLN A 47 -18.45 -35.95 -17.01
C GLN A 47 -18.55 -35.83 -15.47
N GLU A 48 -19.62 -36.45 -14.91
CA GLU A 48 -20.01 -36.52 -13.48
C GLU A 48 -19.72 -35.24 -12.67
N GLU A 49 -20.61 -34.26 -12.77
CA GLU A 49 -20.62 -33.02 -11.97
C GLU A 49 -19.32 -32.18 -11.94
N ARG A 50 -18.33 -32.52 -12.77
CA ARG A 50 -17.03 -31.81 -12.84
C ARG A 50 -16.96 -30.90 -14.06
N VAL A 51 -16.48 -29.68 -13.83
CA VAL A 51 -16.25 -28.66 -14.87
C VAL A 51 -14.75 -28.33 -14.98
N LYS A 52 -14.25 -28.20 -16.21
CA LYS A 52 -12.90 -27.72 -16.51
C LYS A 52 -12.96 -26.26 -16.92
N ALA A 53 -12.25 -25.42 -16.17
CA ALA A 53 -12.11 -24.01 -16.47
C ALA A 53 -10.92 -23.78 -17.42
N THR A 54 -11.18 -23.25 -18.61
CA THR A 54 -10.14 -22.89 -19.59
C THR A 54 -10.25 -21.43 -19.97
N ALA A 55 -9.12 -20.74 -20.03
CA ALA A 55 -9.06 -19.38 -20.54
C ALA A 55 -9.29 -19.39 -22.05
N HIS A 56 -10.16 -18.50 -22.52
CA HIS A 56 -10.51 -18.32 -23.91
C HIS A 56 -10.32 -16.87 -24.32
N LYS A 57 -9.81 -16.67 -25.53
CA LYS A 57 -9.68 -15.38 -26.19
C LYS A 57 -10.00 -15.61 -27.66
N CYS A 58 -10.74 -14.71 -28.28
CA CYS A 58 -10.88 -14.73 -29.74
C CYS A 58 -9.49 -14.65 -30.39
N ASP A 59 -9.17 -15.64 -31.21
CA ASP A 59 -7.90 -15.84 -31.91
C ASP A 59 -8.02 -15.66 -33.44
N LEU A 60 -9.23 -15.36 -33.93
CA LEU A 60 -9.55 -15.15 -35.36
C LEU A 60 -8.79 -14.01 -36.03
N CYS A 61 -7.99 -13.25 -35.28
CA CYS A 61 -7.10 -12.22 -35.82
C CYS A 61 -5.72 -12.78 -36.20
N SER A 62 -5.45 -14.04 -35.87
CA SER A 62 -4.21 -14.73 -36.21
C SER A 62 -4.09 -14.91 -37.72
N GLY A 63 -3.11 -14.25 -38.34
CA GLY A 63 -2.86 -14.33 -39.78
C GLY A 63 -3.68 -13.36 -40.64
N ARG A 64 -4.39 -12.38 -40.04
CA ARG A 64 -5.03 -11.30 -40.80
C ARG A 64 -4.07 -10.12 -40.95
N GLU A 65 -3.66 -9.84 -42.19
CA GLU A 65 -2.78 -8.67 -42.49
C GLU A 65 -3.49 -7.34 -42.22
N GLU A 66 -4.81 -7.32 -42.35
CA GLU A 66 -5.66 -6.15 -42.15
C GLU A 66 -5.99 -5.83 -40.66
N GLY A 67 -5.44 -6.59 -39.71
CA GLY A 67 -5.66 -6.38 -38.28
C GLY A 67 -6.93 -7.05 -37.71
N PRO A 68 -7.38 -6.65 -36.50
CA PRO A 68 -8.42 -7.38 -35.77
C PRO A 68 -9.80 -7.34 -36.45
N ALA A 69 -10.45 -8.50 -36.57
CA ALA A 69 -11.76 -8.63 -37.20
C ALA A 69 -12.86 -7.83 -36.49
N CYS A 70 -12.74 -7.64 -35.18
CA CYS A 70 -13.68 -6.82 -34.40
C CYS A 70 -13.59 -5.33 -34.72
N VAL A 71 -12.43 -4.84 -35.14
CA VAL A 71 -12.24 -3.43 -35.54
C VAL A 71 -12.88 -3.21 -36.91
N GLN A 72 -12.58 -4.07 -37.88
CA GLN A 72 -13.10 -3.92 -39.25
C GLN A 72 -14.61 -4.10 -39.36
N ASN A 73 -15.17 -5.04 -38.60
CA ASN A 73 -16.60 -5.33 -38.66
C ASN A 73 -17.39 -4.56 -37.58
N CYS A 74 -16.82 -3.50 -36.99
CA CYS A 74 -17.53 -2.71 -36.01
C CYS A 74 -18.66 -1.92 -36.71
N PRO A 75 -19.95 -2.28 -36.50
CA PRO A 75 -21.05 -1.68 -37.24
C PRO A 75 -21.26 -0.19 -36.90
N ALA A 76 -20.77 0.23 -35.74
CA ALA A 76 -20.82 1.61 -35.26
C ALA A 76 -19.52 2.38 -35.52
N GLU A 77 -18.51 1.76 -36.14
CA GLU A 77 -17.16 2.31 -36.35
C GLU A 77 -16.49 2.83 -35.06
N ALA A 78 -16.96 2.36 -33.89
CA ALA A 78 -16.49 2.82 -32.59
C ALA A 78 -15.13 2.20 -32.19
N LEU A 79 -14.70 1.14 -32.87
CA LEU A 79 -13.44 0.46 -32.64
C LEU A 79 -12.43 0.87 -33.70
N VAL A 80 -11.25 1.35 -33.26
CA VAL A 80 -10.15 1.75 -34.13
C VAL A 80 -8.88 1.07 -33.65
N LEU A 81 -8.08 0.52 -34.57
CA LEU A 81 -6.76 0.01 -34.25
C LEU A 81 -5.84 1.19 -33.94
N ALA A 82 -5.53 1.38 -32.67
CA ALA A 82 -4.64 2.45 -32.25
C ALA A 82 -3.19 1.94 -32.24
N THR A 83 -2.33 2.54 -33.06
CA THR A 83 -0.88 2.40 -32.90
C THR A 83 -0.40 3.24 -31.72
N ASP A 84 0.81 2.99 -31.22
CA ASP A 84 1.41 3.85 -30.18
C ASP A 84 1.41 5.34 -30.58
N SER A 85 1.69 5.62 -31.86
CA SER A 85 1.64 6.98 -32.39
C SER A 85 0.21 7.56 -32.35
N THR A 86 -0.80 6.75 -32.65
CA THR A 86 -2.21 7.13 -32.58
C THR A 86 -2.62 7.41 -31.14
N LEU A 87 -2.19 6.60 -30.17
CA LEU A 87 -2.46 6.79 -28.74
C LEU A 87 -1.78 8.06 -28.21
N VAL A 88 -0.53 8.32 -28.60
CA VAL A 88 0.20 9.54 -28.25
C VAL A 88 -0.49 10.78 -28.83
N ASN A 89 -0.95 10.70 -30.08
CA ASN A 89 -1.67 11.79 -30.75
C ASN A 89 -3.06 12.03 -30.14
N LEU A 90 -3.81 10.98 -29.80
CA LEU A 90 -5.07 11.07 -29.06
C LEU A 90 -4.85 11.68 -27.67
N ALA A 91 -3.81 11.28 -26.94
CA ALA A 91 -3.45 11.88 -25.67
C ALA A 91 -3.07 13.37 -25.82
N LYS A 92 -2.36 13.73 -26.90
CA LYS A 92 -2.05 15.12 -27.24
C LYS A 92 -3.32 15.92 -27.58
N GLN A 93 -4.22 15.39 -28.39
CA GLN A 93 -5.50 16.01 -28.73
C GLN A 93 -6.43 16.14 -27.53
N ARG A 94 -6.48 15.14 -26.63
CA ARG A 94 -7.24 15.21 -25.37
C ARG A 94 -6.68 16.28 -24.44
N ARG A 95 -5.34 16.37 -24.30
CA ARG A 95 -4.68 17.48 -23.57
C ARG A 95 -5.03 18.84 -24.18
N GLN A 96 -5.01 18.95 -25.51
CA GLN A 96 -5.38 20.19 -26.23
C GLN A 96 -6.86 20.52 -26.09
N ARG A 97 -7.75 19.52 -26.12
CA ARG A 97 -9.20 19.70 -25.97
C ARG A 97 -9.56 20.07 -24.53
N ALA A 98 -8.94 19.43 -23.53
CA ALA A 98 -9.06 19.83 -22.12
C ALA A 98 -8.56 21.27 -21.90
N ALA A 99 -7.43 21.64 -22.53
CA ALA A 99 -6.94 23.02 -22.50
C ALA A 99 -7.90 24.01 -23.18
N ARG A 100 -8.68 23.59 -24.18
CA ARG A 100 -9.69 24.41 -24.87
C ARG A 100 -11.05 24.46 -24.17
N LEU A 101 -11.40 23.44 -23.40
CA LEU A 101 -12.67 23.32 -22.65
C LEU A 101 -12.61 23.98 -21.26
N GLY A 102 -11.61 24.82 -20.98
CA GLY A 102 -11.65 25.70 -19.82
C GLY A 102 -12.98 26.45 -19.77
N HIS A 103 -13.63 26.46 -18.60
CA HIS A 103 -14.98 27.01 -18.40
C HIS A 103 -15.15 28.40 -19.02
N PRO A 104 -16.30 28.72 -19.65
CA PRO A 104 -16.64 30.10 -20.02
C PRO A 104 -16.86 30.89 -18.73
N GLY A 105 -15.79 31.52 -18.24
CA GLY A 105 -15.76 32.23 -16.95
C GLY A 105 -14.49 31.97 -16.14
N ALA A 106 -13.76 30.88 -16.40
CA ALA A 106 -12.40 30.74 -15.91
C ALA A 106 -11.48 31.48 -16.88
N ALA A 107 -11.00 32.65 -16.50
CA ALA A 107 -9.85 33.25 -17.16
C ALA A 107 -8.79 32.14 -17.31
N MET A 108 -8.29 31.93 -18.53
CA MET A 108 -7.06 31.17 -18.70
C MET A 108 -6.02 31.86 -17.81
N ALA A 109 -5.75 31.29 -16.64
CA ALA A 109 -4.54 31.64 -15.93
C ALA A 109 -3.43 31.42 -16.96
N PRO A 110 -2.62 32.44 -17.26
CA PRO A 110 -1.58 32.31 -18.27
C PRO A 110 -0.79 31.04 -17.96
N CYS A 111 -0.48 30.26 -19.00
CA CYS A 111 0.50 29.18 -18.87
C CYS A 111 1.77 29.86 -18.38
N SER A 112 2.00 29.86 -17.06
CA SER A 112 3.02 30.72 -16.51
C SER A 112 4.33 30.20 -17.05
N ALA A 113 5.08 31.07 -17.71
CA ALA A 113 6.53 30.92 -17.81
C ALA A 113 7.13 30.56 -16.42
N GLY A 114 6.41 30.89 -15.34
CA GLY A 114 6.64 30.55 -13.95
C GLY A 114 6.81 29.07 -13.61
N LYS A 115 5.99 28.09 -14.04
CA LYS A 115 6.14 26.71 -13.51
C LYS A 115 7.41 25.99 -13.98
N VAL A 116 7.79 26.20 -15.24
CA VAL A 116 9.05 25.66 -15.78
C VAL A 116 10.24 26.39 -15.16
N ALA A 117 10.16 27.72 -14.99
CA ALA A 117 11.18 28.49 -14.29
C ALA A 117 11.29 28.11 -12.80
N GLN A 118 10.17 27.86 -12.13
CA GLN A 118 10.09 27.42 -10.73
C GLN A 118 10.69 26.02 -10.57
N MET A 119 10.40 25.11 -11.50
CA MET A 119 11.04 23.80 -11.54
C MET A 119 12.56 23.95 -11.68
N ALA A 120 13.04 24.76 -12.63
CA ALA A 120 14.47 25.02 -12.82
C ALA A 120 15.14 25.69 -11.60
N ALA A 121 14.40 26.49 -10.84
CA ALA A 121 14.86 27.13 -9.61
C ALA A 121 14.69 26.23 -8.36
N THR A 122 14.14 25.03 -8.50
CA THR A 122 13.85 24.15 -7.35
C THR A 122 15.15 23.59 -6.78
N PRO A 123 15.43 23.77 -5.47
CA PRO A 123 16.63 23.23 -4.86
C PRO A 123 16.61 21.68 -4.83
N PRO A 124 17.79 21.05 -4.71
CA PRO A 124 17.89 19.59 -4.55
C PRO A 124 17.05 19.09 -3.36
N ARG A 125 16.53 17.88 -3.49
CA ARG A 125 15.78 17.19 -2.43
C ARG A 125 16.56 17.09 -1.13
N GLY A 126 15.97 17.60 -0.05
CA GLY A 126 16.43 17.35 1.31
C GLY A 126 15.93 16.01 1.82
N GLU A 127 16.82 15.24 2.42
CA GLU A 127 16.47 14.01 3.14
C GLU A 127 16.27 14.31 4.63
N PRO A 128 15.39 13.56 5.32
CA PRO A 128 15.31 13.58 6.78
C PRO A 128 16.63 13.13 7.40
N ASP A 129 17.00 13.79 8.49
CA ASP A 129 18.15 13.40 9.31
C ASP A 129 17.94 11.99 9.85
N LYS A 130 19.04 11.26 9.99
CA LYS A 130 19.02 9.86 10.44
C LYS A 130 20.00 9.67 11.57
N LEU A 131 19.64 8.82 12.52
CA LEU A 131 20.59 8.33 13.51
C LEU A 131 21.79 7.69 12.80
N SER A 132 22.99 7.93 13.36
CA SER A 132 24.23 7.36 12.83
C SER A 132 24.14 5.83 12.77
N ALA A 133 24.94 5.22 11.89
CA ALA A 133 24.94 3.77 11.74
C ALA A 133 25.34 3.07 13.03
N GLU A 134 26.19 3.68 13.84
CA GLU A 134 26.67 3.20 15.13
C GLU A 134 25.55 3.29 16.18
N ALA A 135 24.85 4.42 16.26
CA ALA A 135 23.76 4.63 17.20
C ALA A 135 22.57 3.69 16.93
N ARG A 136 22.13 3.59 15.67
CA ARG A 136 20.92 2.80 15.30
C ARG A 136 21.12 1.28 15.32
N LYS A 137 22.34 0.79 15.55
CA LYS A 137 22.61 -0.65 15.76
C LYS A 137 22.33 -1.09 17.20
N ALA A 138 22.32 -0.15 18.15
CA ALA A 138 22.27 -0.45 19.57
C ALA A 138 20.85 -0.63 20.12
N ASN A 139 19.84 -0.05 19.47
CA ASN A 139 18.46 -0.06 19.94
C ASN A 139 17.46 -0.10 18.77
N PHE A 140 16.17 -0.16 19.09
CA PHE A 140 15.06 -0.19 18.14
C PHE A 140 14.37 1.17 17.97
N SER A 141 15.02 2.28 18.32
CA SER A 141 14.48 3.63 18.12
C SER A 141 14.32 3.97 16.63
N GLU A 142 13.39 4.86 16.29
CA GLU A 142 13.17 5.28 14.91
C GLU A 142 14.47 5.81 14.27
N ILE A 143 14.82 5.27 13.09
CA ILE A 143 16.06 5.63 12.40
C ILE A 143 16.01 7.07 11.89
N TYR A 144 14.85 7.49 11.41
CA TYR A 144 14.62 8.78 10.78
C TYR A 144 14.11 9.77 11.82
N LEU A 145 14.78 10.90 11.96
CA LEU A 145 14.33 11.98 12.82
C LEU A 145 13.15 12.72 12.18
N PRO A 146 12.22 13.27 12.97
CA PRO A 146 11.18 14.16 12.46
C PRO A 146 11.80 15.38 11.79
N PHE A 147 11.13 15.94 10.79
CA PHE A 147 11.54 17.22 10.24
C PHE A 147 11.41 18.34 11.29
N SER A 148 12.39 19.24 11.30
CA SER A 148 12.21 20.56 11.89
C SER A 148 11.25 21.40 11.03
N ALA A 149 10.69 22.46 11.61
CA ALA A 149 9.84 23.40 10.86
C ALA A 149 10.56 23.96 9.62
N GLY A 150 11.85 24.28 9.72
CA GLY A 150 12.65 24.75 8.60
C GLY A 150 12.86 23.69 7.51
N GLN A 151 13.06 22.42 7.88
CA GLN A 151 13.13 21.31 6.90
C GLN A 151 11.78 21.09 6.21
N ALA A 152 10.69 21.07 6.97
CA ALA A 152 9.35 20.88 6.44
C ALA A 152 8.95 22.01 5.48
N ASN A 153 9.20 23.26 5.85
CA ASN A 153 8.90 24.42 5.01
C ASN A 153 9.75 24.42 3.73
N ARG A 154 11.07 24.18 3.84
CA ARG A 154 11.95 24.04 2.66
C ARG A 154 11.48 22.95 1.70
N GLU A 155 11.07 21.78 2.20
CA GLU A 155 10.57 20.72 1.32
C GLU A 155 9.17 21.03 0.77
N ALA A 156 8.34 21.75 1.52
CA ALA A 156 7.03 22.22 1.06
C ALA A 156 7.15 23.25 -0.08
N GLU A 157 8.10 24.19 0.00
CA GLU A 157 8.39 25.20 -1.03
C GLU A 157 8.74 24.58 -2.40
N ARG A 158 9.29 23.37 -2.40
CA ARG A 158 9.60 22.63 -3.64
C ARG A 158 8.32 22.22 -4.39
N CYS A 159 7.16 22.15 -3.74
CA CYS A 159 5.93 21.78 -4.42
C CYS A 159 5.47 22.85 -5.43
N LEU A 160 5.42 22.46 -6.71
CA LEU A 160 5.01 23.32 -7.84
C LEU A 160 3.50 23.64 -7.90
N THR A 161 2.68 23.01 -7.05
CA THR A 161 1.21 23.03 -7.16
C THR A 161 0.77 22.78 -8.60
N CYS A 162 1.10 21.58 -9.10
CA CYS A 162 1.12 21.24 -10.53
C CYS A 162 -0.21 21.55 -11.25
N GLY A 163 -1.33 21.37 -10.56
CA GLY A 163 -2.66 21.78 -10.95
C GLY A 163 -3.61 21.69 -9.74
N GLU A 164 -4.89 21.96 -9.96
CA GLU A 164 -5.93 21.82 -8.94
C GLU A 164 -5.99 20.40 -8.36
N HIS A 165 -5.96 19.39 -9.25
CA HIS A 165 -5.65 18.01 -8.90
C HIS A 165 -4.31 17.61 -9.51
N SER A 166 -3.44 17.03 -8.70
CA SER A 166 -2.07 16.72 -9.11
C SER A 166 -1.83 15.22 -9.28
N ILE A 167 -0.85 14.83 -10.08
CA ILE A 167 -0.57 13.40 -10.34
C ILE A 167 -0.20 12.62 -9.07
N CYS A 168 0.38 13.29 -8.07
CA CYS A 168 0.67 12.70 -6.77
C CYS A 168 -0.59 12.31 -5.99
N GLU A 169 -1.67 13.10 -6.11
CA GLU A 169 -3.00 12.81 -5.55
C GLU A 169 -3.63 11.62 -6.26
N TRP A 170 -3.62 11.59 -7.59
CA TRP A 170 -4.14 10.45 -8.37
C TRP A 170 -3.41 9.14 -8.12
N THR A 171 -2.09 9.20 -7.88
CA THR A 171 -1.27 8.01 -7.63
C THR A 171 -1.35 7.54 -6.18
N CYS A 172 -1.74 8.42 -5.26
CA CYS A 172 -2.05 8.03 -3.89
C CYS A 172 -3.31 7.15 -3.90
N PRO A 173 -3.29 5.93 -3.35
CA PRO A 173 -4.49 5.07 -3.31
C PRO A 173 -5.66 5.66 -2.51
N LEU A 174 -5.39 6.64 -1.64
CA LEU A 174 -6.39 7.35 -0.85
C LEU A 174 -6.84 8.67 -1.50
N HIS A 175 -6.20 9.08 -2.60
CA HIS A 175 -6.42 10.38 -3.24
C HIS A 175 -6.29 11.57 -2.28
N ASN A 176 -5.29 11.50 -1.38
CA ASN A 176 -4.99 12.58 -0.44
C ASN A 176 -4.78 13.91 -1.18
N HIS A 177 -5.31 15.00 -0.61
CA HIS A 177 -5.18 16.38 -1.10
C HIS A 177 -3.76 16.95 -0.89
N ILE A 178 -2.76 16.27 -1.47
CA ILE A 178 -1.33 16.49 -1.24
C ILE A 178 -0.90 17.93 -1.49
N PRO A 179 -1.17 18.55 -2.66
CA PRO A 179 -0.81 19.94 -2.88
C PRO A 179 -1.44 20.89 -1.86
N GLN A 180 -2.69 20.64 -1.47
CA GLN A 180 -3.49 21.53 -0.62
C GLN A 180 -2.95 21.55 0.81
N TRP A 181 -2.69 20.38 1.42
CA TRP A 181 -2.10 20.36 2.76
C TRP A 181 -0.62 20.77 2.76
N ILE A 182 0.12 20.59 1.65
CA ILE A 182 1.48 21.16 1.52
C ILE A 182 1.42 22.70 1.50
N GLU A 183 0.43 23.29 0.83
CA GLU A 183 0.26 24.74 0.82
C GLU A 183 0.04 25.29 2.23
N ARG A 184 -0.79 24.62 3.04
CA ARG A 184 -0.97 24.97 4.47
C ARG A 184 0.33 24.86 5.28
N VAL A 185 1.22 23.92 4.94
CA VAL A 185 2.56 23.84 5.56
C VAL A 185 3.44 25.02 5.18
N LYS A 186 3.36 25.53 3.94
CA LYS A 186 4.08 26.74 3.53
C LYS A 186 3.62 27.97 4.32
N GLU A 187 2.31 28.06 4.57
CA GLU A 187 1.67 29.11 5.38
C GLU A 187 1.94 28.96 6.89
N GLY A 188 2.48 27.82 7.33
CA GLY A 188 2.69 27.50 8.74
C GLY A 188 1.44 27.02 9.49
N ASP A 189 0.33 26.82 8.78
CA ASP A 189 -0.95 26.35 9.34
C ASP A 189 -1.00 24.81 9.42
N ILE A 190 -0.31 24.26 10.42
CA ILE A 190 -0.27 22.81 10.66
C ILE A 190 -1.64 22.24 11.01
N SER A 191 -2.47 23.02 11.72
CA SER A 191 -3.82 22.62 12.11
C SER A 191 -4.70 22.36 10.89
N ALA A 192 -4.73 23.28 9.92
CA ALA A 192 -5.51 23.05 8.71
C ALA A 192 -4.88 21.98 7.80
N ALA A 193 -3.54 21.86 7.78
CA ALA A 193 -2.86 20.80 7.04
C ALA A 193 -3.26 19.40 7.55
N VAL A 194 -3.31 19.20 8.86
CA VAL A 194 -3.67 17.91 9.46
C VAL A 194 -5.14 17.57 9.25
N GLU A 195 -6.05 18.55 9.31
CA GLU A 195 -7.46 18.35 9.01
C GLU A 195 -7.65 17.85 7.57
N LEU A 196 -7.02 18.52 6.60
CA LEU A 196 -7.05 18.11 5.19
C LEU A 196 -6.47 16.71 4.98
N SER A 197 -5.37 16.37 5.66
CA SER A 197 -4.77 15.03 5.60
C SER A 197 -5.73 13.96 6.13
N HIS A 198 -6.44 14.27 7.23
CA HIS A 198 -7.35 13.33 7.89
C HIS A 198 -8.71 13.13 7.21
N GLN A 199 -9.09 13.99 6.26
CA GLN A 199 -10.32 13.81 5.47
C GLN A 199 -10.31 12.49 4.69
N THR A 200 -9.17 12.16 4.10
CA THR A 200 -8.97 10.99 3.22
C THR A 200 -8.23 9.84 3.90
N ASN A 201 -7.43 10.13 4.93
CA ASN A 201 -6.58 9.16 5.60
C ASN A 201 -6.84 9.09 7.12
N CYS A 202 -7.16 7.91 7.65
CA CYS A 202 -7.36 7.73 9.09
C CYS A 202 -6.04 7.54 9.86
N LEU A 203 -4.91 7.28 9.18
CA LEU A 203 -3.61 6.94 9.77
C LEU A 203 -2.42 7.67 9.09
N PRO A 204 -2.47 9.00 8.87
CA PRO A 204 -1.42 9.75 8.17
C PRO A 204 -0.05 9.72 8.85
N GLU A 205 0.00 9.65 10.18
CA GLU A 205 1.25 9.46 10.93
C GLU A 205 1.92 8.11 10.63
N ILE A 206 1.15 7.12 10.16
CA ILE A 206 1.64 5.79 9.82
C ILE A 206 2.02 5.74 8.34
N THR A 207 1.14 6.20 7.44
CA THR A 207 1.41 6.21 5.99
C THR A 207 2.63 7.06 5.65
N GLY A 208 2.84 8.19 6.34
CA GLY A 208 4.04 9.02 6.18
C GLY A 208 5.35 8.28 6.49
N ARG A 209 5.29 7.27 7.36
CA ARG A 209 6.44 6.43 7.75
C ARG A 209 6.63 5.17 6.90
N VAL A 210 5.53 4.53 6.50
CA VAL A 210 5.58 3.15 5.99
C VAL A 210 5.17 2.97 4.54
N CYS A 211 4.46 3.93 3.93
CA CYS A 211 4.10 3.82 2.52
C CYS A 211 5.37 3.69 1.65
N PRO A 212 5.34 2.93 0.56
CA PRO A 212 6.41 2.93 -0.43
C PRO A 212 6.24 4.15 -1.34
N GLN A 213 6.57 5.36 -0.84
CA GLN A 213 6.28 6.60 -1.58
C GLN A 213 6.98 6.64 -2.95
N ASP A 214 8.14 6.00 -3.08
CA ASP A 214 8.90 5.83 -4.33
C ASP A 214 8.11 5.15 -5.44
N ARG A 215 7.09 4.36 -5.08
CA ARG A 215 6.19 3.67 -6.02
C ARG A 215 4.80 4.29 -6.09
N LEU A 216 4.54 5.31 -5.28
CA LEU A 216 3.25 5.96 -5.13
C LEU A 216 3.40 7.47 -5.42
N CYS A 217 2.96 8.33 -4.51
CA CYS A 217 2.87 9.78 -4.70
C CYS A 217 4.20 10.45 -5.05
N GLU A 218 5.30 10.08 -4.39
CA GLU A 218 6.63 10.63 -4.69
C GLU A 218 7.20 10.04 -5.98
N GLY A 219 6.92 8.77 -6.22
CA GLY A 219 7.17 8.08 -7.48
C GLY A 219 6.50 8.78 -8.66
N ALA A 220 5.35 9.43 -8.49
CA ALA A 220 4.68 10.15 -9.58
C ALA A 220 5.00 11.66 -9.63
N CYS A 221 5.79 12.18 -8.69
CA CYS A 221 6.03 13.62 -8.57
C CYS A 221 6.69 14.19 -9.84
N THR A 222 6.14 15.29 -10.37
CA THR A 222 6.66 15.99 -11.56
C THR A 222 8.13 16.38 -11.43
N LEU A 223 8.60 16.67 -10.20
CA LEU A 223 10.00 17.05 -9.94
C LEU A 223 10.97 15.87 -9.88
N ARG A 224 10.47 14.63 -9.81
CA ARG A 224 11.27 13.44 -9.45
C ARG A 224 12.53 13.31 -10.29
N ASP A 225 12.40 13.45 -11.61
CA ASP A 225 13.48 13.13 -12.55
C ASP A 225 14.49 14.28 -12.69
N GLU A 226 14.10 15.52 -12.39
CA GLU A 226 14.95 16.71 -12.54
C GLU A 226 15.68 17.10 -11.24
N HIS A 227 14.95 17.18 -10.12
CA HIS A 227 15.48 17.70 -8.85
C HIS A 227 15.20 16.79 -7.64
N GLY A 228 14.68 15.59 -7.88
CA GLY A 228 14.16 14.68 -6.87
C GLY A 228 12.73 15.06 -6.44
N SER A 229 11.95 14.08 -6.01
CA SER A 229 10.56 14.31 -5.59
C SER A 229 10.47 15.24 -4.38
N VAL A 230 9.32 15.90 -4.21
CA VAL A 230 8.94 16.45 -2.91
C VAL A 230 8.86 15.29 -1.92
N THR A 231 9.39 15.44 -0.70
CA THR A 231 9.32 14.39 0.35
C THR A 231 7.94 14.34 1.00
N ILE A 232 6.91 14.04 0.22
CA ILE A 232 5.49 14.01 0.62
C ILE A 232 5.31 13.18 1.90
N GLY A 233 5.92 11.99 2.00
CA GLY A 233 5.79 11.14 3.17
C GLY A 233 6.33 11.76 4.46
N ASN A 234 7.46 12.48 4.39
CA ASN A 234 8.03 13.14 5.57
C ASN A 234 7.26 14.41 5.96
N ILE A 235 6.68 15.12 4.99
CA ILE A 235 5.78 16.25 5.30
C ILE A 235 4.48 15.72 5.94
N GLU A 236 3.89 14.63 5.42
CA GLU A 236 2.72 13.97 6.04
C GLU A 236 3.03 13.53 7.48
N ARG A 237 4.20 12.91 7.71
CA ARG A 237 4.67 12.59 9.06
C ARG A 237 4.79 13.83 9.94
N TYR A 238 5.42 14.90 9.43
CA TYR A 238 5.65 16.13 10.19
C TYR A 238 4.33 16.77 10.64
N ILE A 239 3.36 16.94 9.74
CA ILE A 239 2.07 17.56 10.09
C ILE A 239 1.32 16.72 11.14
N SER A 240 1.32 15.40 10.99
CA SER A 240 0.62 14.52 11.92
C SER A 240 1.32 14.46 13.27
N ASP A 241 2.65 14.37 13.32
CA ASP A 241 3.40 14.33 14.57
C ASP A 241 3.25 15.65 15.35
N GLN A 242 3.30 16.80 14.68
CA GLN A 242 3.09 18.12 15.30
C GLN A 242 1.66 18.29 15.82
N ALA A 243 0.66 17.95 15.00
CA ALA A 243 -0.74 18.03 15.41
C ALA A 243 -1.01 17.13 16.62
N LEU A 244 -0.54 15.88 16.58
CA LEU A 244 -0.63 14.97 17.70
C LEU A 244 0.08 15.58 18.92
N ALA A 245 1.33 16.04 18.82
CA ALA A 245 2.02 16.70 19.94
C ALA A 245 1.21 17.85 20.57
N ASN A 246 0.48 18.62 19.75
CA ASN A 246 -0.39 19.72 20.17
C ASN A 246 -1.80 19.29 20.65
N GLY A 247 -2.03 17.99 20.81
CA GLY A 247 -3.26 17.45 21.36
C GLY A 247 -4.41 17.27 20.37
N TRP A 248 -4.15 17.39 19.06
CA TRP A 248 -5.16 17.24 18.01
C TRP A 248 -6.01 15.98 18.19
N ARG A 249 -7.33 16.14 17.95
CA ARG A 249 -8.33 15.07 17.95
C ARG A 249 -9.36 15.36 16.85
N PRO A 250 -9.92 14.34 16.19
CA PRO A 250 -11.05 14.53 15.29
C PRO A 250 -12.25 15.16 16.00
N ASP A 251 -12.87 16.15 15.37
CA ASP A 251 -14.16 16.67 15.82
C ASP A 251 -15.31 15.75 15.35
N LEU A 252 -16.13 15.33 16.30
CA LEU A 252 -17.34 14.51 16.08
C LEU A 252 -18.61 15.23 16.56
N SER A 253 -18.54 16.53 16.88
CA SER A 253 -19.65 17.32 17.43
C SER A 253 -20.90 17.33 16.54
N GLN A 254 -20.74 17.13 15.23
CA GLN A 254 -21.83 17.12 14.24
C GLN A 254 -22.33 15.71 13.89
N VAL A 255 -21.79 14.67 14.53
CA VAL A 255 -22.18 13.29 14.23
C VAL A 255 -23.50 12.96 14.94
N VAL A 256 -24.47 12.46 14.18
CA VAL A 256 -25.76 11.99 14.70
C VAL A 256 -25.74 10.49 14.83
N GLU A 257 -26.02 9.96 16.02
CA GLU A 257 -26.08 8.52 16.26
C GLU A 257 -27.20 7.85 15.44
N SER A 258 -26.85 6.76 14.77
CA SER A 258 -27.76 5.95 13.96
C SER A 258 -28.47 4.85 14.76
N GLY A 259 -27.99 4.56 15.98
CA GLY A 259 -28.41 3.40 16.78
C GLY A 259 -27.95 2.05 16.23
N LYS A 260 -27.21 2.03 15.11
CA LYS A 260 -26.69 0.82 14.47
C LYS A 260 -25.36 0.39 15.07
N ARG A 261 -25.13 -0.92 15.14
CA ARG A 261 -23.89 -1.50 15.66
C ARG A 261 -23.25 -2.45 14.65
N VAL A 262 -21.94 -2.34 14.49
CA VAL A 262 -21.18 -3.16 13.53
C VAL A 262 -20.00 -3.83 14.23
N ALA A 263 -19.88 -5.14 14.06
CA ALA A 263 -18.72 -5.89 14.53
C ALA A 263 -17.61 -5.89 13.47
N ILE A 264 -16.38 -5.64 13.90
CA ILE A 264 -15.19 -5.57 13.03
C ILE A 264 -14.20 -6.63 13.53
N ILE A 265 -13.92 -7.63 12.71
CA ILE A 265 -12.97 -8.70 13.03
C ILE A 265 -11.57 -8.31 12.54
N GLY A 266 -10.69 -7.95 13.47
CA GLY A 266 -9.31 -7.57 13.23
C GLY A 266 -9.08 -6.07 13.38
N ALA A 267 -8.18 -5.69 14.30
CA ALA A 267 -7.75 -4.31 14.57
C ALA A 267 -6.55 -3.89 13.69
N GLY A 268 -6.40 -4.48 12.50
CA GLY A 268 -5.41 -4.02 11.50
C GLY A 268 -5.82 -2.71 10.81
N PRO A 269 -4.99 -2.20 9.87
CA PRO A 269 -5.30 -0.97 9.14
C PRO A 269 -6.70 -0.94 8.51
N ALA A 270 -7.15 -2.07 7.94
CA ALA A 270 -8.46 -2.18 7.31
C ALA A 270 -9.61 -2.05 8.33
N GLY A 271 -9.53 -2.76 9.46
CA GLY A 271 -10.54 -2.68 10.52
C GLY A 271 -10.57 -1.32 11.20
N LEU A 272 -9.39 -0.71 11.42
CA LEU A 272 -9.28 0.64 11.94
C LEU A 272 -9.88 1.69 10.98
N ALA A 273 -9.60 1.59 9.69
CA ALA A 273 -10.22 2.47 8.68
C ALA A 273 -11.74 2.29 8.60
N CYS A 274 -12.22 1.04 8.69
CA CYS A 274 -13.65 0.74 8.76
C CYS A 274 -14.29 1.38 10.00
N ALA A 275 -13.69 1.21 11.18
CA ALA A 275 -14.16 1.79 12.43
C ALA A 275 -14.22 3.32 12.36
N ASP A 276 -13.18 3.98 11.85
CA ASP A 276 -13.13 5.44 11.69
C ASP A 276 -14.26 5.96 10.78
N ARG A 277 -14.54 5.28 9.66
CA ARG A 277 -15.64 5.68 8.78
C ARG A 277 -17.01 5.44 9.41
N LEU A 278 -17.20 4.30 10.09
CA LEU A 278 -18.47 3.98 10.74
C LEU A 278 -18.81 4.98 11.84
N VAL A 279 -17.84 5.28 12.72
CA VAL A 279 -18.08 6.19 13.85
C VAL A 279 -18.34 7.62 13.39
N ARG A 280 -17.68 8.09 12.33
CA ARG A 280 -17.97 9.40 11.71
C ARG A 280 -19.35 9.49 11.04
N ASN A 281 -19.97 8.35 10.76
CA ASN A 281 -21.34 8.25 10.24
C ASN A 281 -22.35 7.84 11.32
N GLY A 282 -21.98 7.94 12.60
CA GLY A 282 -22.89 7.69 13.72
C GLY A 282 -23.22 6.22 13.97
N VAL A 283 -22.48 5.29 13.36
CA VAL A 283 -22.60 3.85 13.65
C VAL A 283 -21.65 3.52 14.79
N SER A 284 -22.03 2.62 15.70
CA SER A 284 -21.18 2.19 16.83
C SER A 284 -20.35 0.95 16.46
N PRO A 285 -19.06 1.08 16.12
CA PRO A 285 -18.20 -0.05 15.82
C PRO A 285 -17.68 -0.73 17.10
N VAL A 286 -17.67 -2.06 17.08
CA VAL A 286 -16.95 -2.88 18.06
C VAL A 286 -15.88 -3.69 17.33
N VAL A 287 -14.61 -3.44 17.65
CA VAL A 287 -13.45 -4.07 17.01
C VAL A 287 -12.94 -5.20 17.88
N PHE A 288 -12.97 -6.41 17.35
CA PHE A 288 -12.44 -7.62 17.99
C PHE A 288 -11.05 -7.93 17.44
N ASP A 289 -10.07 -8.18 18.31
CA ASP A 289 -8.76 -8.66 17.88
C ASP A 289 -8.17 -9.65 18.87
N ARG A 290 -7.50 -10.69 18.35
CA ARG A 290 -6.85 -11.72 19.18
C ARG A 290 -5.60 -11.24 19.90
N HIS A 291 -5.03 -10.11 19.50
CA HIS A 291 -3.85 -9.53 20.09
C HIS A 291 -4.20 -8.52 21.20
N PRO A 292 -3.30 -8.29 22.17
CA PRO A 292 -3.55 -7.35 23.27
C PRO A 292 -3.49 -5.87 22.87
N GLU A 293 -3.03 -5.58 21.65
CA GLU A 293 -2.92 -4.22 21.12
C GLU A 293 -3.46 -4.14 19.69
N ILE A 294 -3.97 -2.96 19.33
CA ILE A 294 -4.45 -2.68 17.98
C ILE A 294 -3.29 -2.58 16.97
N GLY A 295 -3.61 -2.48 15.69
CA GLY A 295 -2.68 -2.19 14.60
C GLY A 295 -2.26 -3.42 13.77
N GLY A 296 -2.54 -4.63 14.23
CA GLY A 296 -2.17 -5.86 13.52
C GLY A 296 -0.69 -5.89 13.15
N LEU A 297 -0.37 -5.99 11.86
CA LEU A 297 1.03 -5.95 11.40
C LEU A 297 1.72 -4.59 11.59
N LEU A 298 1.00 -3.49 11.76
CA LEU A 298 1.61 -2.19 12.10
C LEU A 298 2.30 -2.27 13.47
N THR A 299 1.64 -2.92 14.42
CA THR A 299 2.18 -3.15 15.76
C THR A 299 3.15 -4.30 15.73
N PHE A 300 2.71 -5.52 15.39
CA PHE A 300 3.50 -6.73 15.63
C PHE A 300 4.42 -7.13 14.48
N GLY A 301 4.22 -6.61 13.26
CA GLY A 301 4.98 -7.00 12.08
C GLY A 301 6.10 -6.01 11.71
N ILE A 302 5.77 -4.72 11.62
CA ILE A 302 6.73 -3.66 11.26
C ILE A 302 7.63 -3.39 12.48
N PRO A 303 8.97 -3.45 12.36
CA PRO A 303 9.85 -3.17 13.49
C PRO A 303 9.73 -1.75 14.04
N ALA A 304 9.98 -1.57 15.34
CA ALA A 304 9.88 -0.27 16.03
C ALA A 304 10.82 0.80 15.45
N PHE A 305 11.98 0.41 14.92
CA PHE A 305 12.91 1.36 14.30
C PHE A 305 12.39 2.01 13.00
N LYS A 306 11.29 1.49 12.45
CA LYS A 306 10.60 2.03 11.27
C LYS A 306 9.26 2.68 11.63
N LEU A 307 8.61 2.21 12.68
CA LEU A 307 7.31 2.71 13.14
C LEU A 307 7.22 2.53 14.65
N ASP A 308 7.32 3.63 15.39
CA ASP A 308 7.16 3.65 16.84
C ASP A 308 5.79 3.08 17.25
N LYS A 309 5.79 2.22 18.26
CA LYS A 309 4.59 1.54 18.79
C LYS A 309 3.76 2.45 19.68
N SER A 310 4.38 3.49 20.25
CA SER A 310 3.65 4.52 21.00
C SER A 310 2.56 5.20 20.15
N LEU A 311 2.78 5.32 18.83
CA LEU A 311 1.80 5.89 17.90
C LEU A 311 0.51 5.07 17.83
N LEU A 312 0.61 3.74 17.88
CA LEU A 312 -0.56 2.85 17.83
C LEU A 312 -1.33 2.90 19.15
N ALA A 313 -0.63 2.96 20.28
CA ALA A 313 -1.25 3.17 21.59
C ALA A 313 -2.02 4.51 21.62
N ARG A 314 -1.40 5.58 21.15
CA ARG A 314 -2.04 6.89 21.02
C ARG A 314 -3.25 6.86 20.07
N ARG A 315 -3.13 6.17 18.93
CA ARG A 315 -4.24 6.03 17.97
C ARG A 315 -5.41 5.26 18.57
N ARG A 316 -5.15 4.25 19.42
CA ARG A 316 -6.18 3.54 20.18
C ARG A 316 -6.94 4.48 21.10
N GLU A 317 -6.24 5.34 21.85
CA GLU A 317 -6.88 6.34 22.72
C GLU A 317 -7.79 7.27 21.91
N ILE A 318 -7.31 7.79 20.79
CA ILE A 318 -8.08 8.66 19.89
C ILE A 318 -9.36 7.93 19.44
N PHE A 319 -9.24 6.70 18.95
CA PHE A 319 -10.41 5.94 18.47
C PHE A 319 -11.37 5.57 19.60
N THR A 320 -10.85 5.30 20.80
CA THR A 320 -11.68 5.02 21.97
C THR A 320 -12.48 6.27 22.37
N GLN A 321 -11.85 7.45 22.34
CA GLN A 321 -12.51 8.74 22.56
C GLN A 321 -13.54 9.08 21.46
N MET A 322 -13.31 8.59 20.24
CA MET A 322 -14.29 8.71 19.16
C MET A 322 -15.55 7.85 19.39
N GLY A 323 -15.51 6.88 20.32
CA GLY A 323 -16.61 5.95 20.59
C GLY A 323 -16.41 4.54 20.01
N VAL A 324 -15.22 4.23 19.47
CA VAL A 324 -14.88 2.87 19.02
C VAL A 324 -14.60 1.99 20.24
N ARG A 325 -15.31 0.87 20.37
CA ARG A 325 -15.06 -0.13 21.41
C ARG A 325 -14.07 -1.17 20.91
N PHE A 326 -13.09 -1.53 21.73
CA PHE A 326 -12.10 -2.56 21.42
C PHE A 326 -12.23 -3.76 22.36
N GLU A 327 -12.48 -4.94 21.79
CA GLU A 327 -12.47 -6.24 22.45
C GLU A 327 -11.19 -6.98 22.05
N LEU A 328 -10.12 -6.73 22.81
CA LEU A 328 -8.79 -7.28 22.56
C LEU A 328 -8.58 -8.61 23.30
N ASN A 329 -7.59 -9.39 22.87
CA ASN A 329 -7.38 -10.78 23.33
C ASN A 329 -8.60 -11.69 23.07
N CYS A 330 -9.34 -11.44 21.99
CA CYS A 330 -10.50 -12.20 21.59
C CYS A 330 -10.36 -12.71 20.15
N GLU A 331 -10.29 -14.03 19.97
CA GLU A 331 -10.20 -14.67 18.65
C GLU A 331 -11.59 -15.17 18.21
N ILE A 332 -12.17 -14.48 17.23
CA ILE A 332 -13.44 -14.90 16.62
C ILE A 332 -13.26 -16.22 15.87
N GLY A 333 -14.19 -17.14 16.09
CA GLY A 333 -14.14 -18.54 15.65
C GLY A 333 -13.54 -19.49 16.69
N LYS A 334 -12.92 -18.97 17.76
CA LYS A 334 -12.41 -19.77 18.88
C LYS A 334 -13.05 -19.38 20.22
N ASP A 335 -12.95 -18.11 20.59
CA ASP A 335 -13.48 -17.60 21.86
C ASP A 335 -14.95 -17.18 21.71
N ILE A 336 -15.30 -16.59 20.56
CA ILE A 336 -16.68 -16.22 20.20
C ILE A 336 -17.00 -16.81 18.81
N PRO A 337 -18.08 -17.59 18.65
CA PRO A 337 -18.52 -18.07 17.35
C PRO A 337 -18.90 -16.91 16.41
N LEU A 338 -18.63 -17.05 15.11
CA LEU A 338 -19.02 -16.03 14.13
C LEU A 338 -20.55 -15.80 14.10
N THR A 339 -21.34 -16.85 14.34
CA THR A 339 -22.81 -16.77 14.37
C THR A 339 -23.31 -15.78 15.42
N THR A 340 -22.68 -15.75 16.60
CA THR A 340 -23.01 -14.77 17.64
C THR A 340 -22.88 -13.33 17.14
N LEU A 341 -21.84 -13.03 16.35
CA LEU A 341 -21.68 -11.69 15.78
C LEU A 341 -22.73 -11.37 14.71
N LEU A 342 -23.20 -12.37 13.97
CA LEU A 342 -24.24 -12.18 12.96
C LEU A 342 -25.62 -11.95 13.61
N ASP A 343 -25.85 -12.53 14.79
CA ASP A 343 -27.10 -12.39 15.53
C ASP A 343 -27.15 -11.07 16.32
N ASP A 344 -26.03 -10.64 16.91
CA ASP A 344 -25.97 -9.51 17.84
C ASP A 344 -25.73 -8.14 17.18
N TYR A 345 -25.26 -8.10 15.93
CA TYR A 345 -24.85 -6.88 15.22
C TYR A 345 -25.57 -6.71 13.89
N ASP A 346 -25.79 -5.47 13.46
CA ASP A 346 -26.46 -5.16 12.19
C ASP A 346 -25.60 -5.54 10.96
N ALA A 347 -24.27 -5.52 11.11
CA ALA A 347 -23.34 -5.97 10.09
C ALA A 347 -22.01 -6.45 10.70
N VAL A 348 -21.26 -7.22 9.91
CA VAL A 348 -19.93 -7.70 10.26
C VAL A 348 -18.94 -7.37 9.15
N PHE A 349 -17.80 -6.76 9.51
CA PHE A 349 -16.66 -6.55 8.62
C PHE A 349 -15.51 -7.49 9.00
N ILE A 350 -14.92 -8.16 8.02
CA ILE A 350 -13.81 -9.10 8.24
C ILE A 350 -12.50 -8.52 7.70
N GLY A 351 -11.63 -8.10 8.62
CA GLY A 351 -10.30 -7.53 8.38
C GLY A 351 -9.16 -8.35 8.97
N ALA A 352 -9.30 -9.67 9.08
CA ALA A 352 -8.39 -10.56 9.81
C ALA A 352 -6.96 -10.68 9.21
N GLY A 353 -6.73 -10.17 7.99
CA GLY A 353 -5.42 -10.19 7.34
C GLY A 353 -4.89 -11.59 7.00
N THR A 354 -3.59 -11.69 6.69
CA THR A 354 -2.93 -12.94 6.27
C THR A 354 -1.76 -13.29 7.18
N TYR A 355 -1.98 -14.27 8.06
CA TYR A 355 -1.00 -14.70 9.07
C TYR A 355 -0.28 -16.02 8.72
N ARG A 356 -0.77 -16.76 7.73
CA ARG A 356 -0.13 -18.01 7.29
C ARG A 356 1.11 -17.70 6.45
N SER A 357 2.27 -18.19 6.88
CA SER A 357 3.50 -18.14 6.10
C SER A 357 3.39 -19.04 4.86
N MET A 358 3.99 -18.60 3.75
CA MET A 358 4.28 -19.47 2.61
C MET A 358 5.54 -20.28 2.93
N LYS A 359 5.48 -21.60 2.72
CA LYS A 359 6.65 -22.49 2.82
C LYS A 359 7.32 -22.60 1.46
N ALA A 360 8.64 -22.80 1.48
CA ALA A 360 9.45 -22.92 0.27
C ALA A 360 9.66 -24.39 -0.13
N ASP A 361 9.26 -25.32 0.73
CA ASP A 361 9.38 -26.78 0.59
C ASP A 361 10.84 -27.19 0.26
N LEU A 362 11.79 -26.49 0.90
CA LEU A 362 13.23 -26.74 0.70
C LEU A 362 13.73 -27.82 1.67
N PRO A 363 14.70 -28.66 1.26
CA PRO A 363 15.35 -29.59 2.18
C PRO A 363 15.90 -28.85 3.41
N ASN A 364 15.62 -29.37 4.60
CA ASN A 364 16.00 -28.82 5.90
C ASN A 364 15.33 -27.49 6.30
N GLU A 365 14.15 -27.15 5.75
CA GLU A 365 13.42 -25.94 6.16
C GLU A 365 12.94 -25.93 7.62
N ASP A 366 12.82 -27.11 8.24
CA ASP A 366 12.50 -27.26 9.66
C ASP A 366 13.74 -27.42 10.57
N ALA A 367 14.94 -27.23 10.02
CA ALA A 367 16.17 -27.39 10.79
C ALA A 367 16.29 -26.34 11.92
N PRO A 368 16.92 -26.68 13.06
CA PRO A 368 17.14 -25.74 14.15
C PRO A 368 17.86 -24.47 13.69
N GLY A 369 17.24 -23.30 13.92
CA GLY A 369 17.78 -22.00 13.50
C GLY A 369 17.17 -21.44 12.22
N VAL A 370 16.30 -22.19 11.54
CA VAL A 370 15.42 -21.69 10.49
C VAL A 370 14.11 -21.20 11.12
N TYR A 371 13.71 -19.97 10.79
CA TYR A 371 12.53 -19.33 11.36
C TYR A 371 11.70 -18.68 10.26
N ASP A 372 10.38 -18.85 10.37
CA ASP A 372 9.43 -18.04 9.61
C ASP A 372 9.56 -16.57 10.04
N ALA A 373 9.53 -15.65 9.05
CA ALA A 373 9.74 -14.24 9.31
C ALA A 373 8.67 -13.64 10.25
N LEU A 374 7.40 -14.00 10.06
CA LEU A 374 6.30 -13.38 10.81
C LEU A 374 6.34 -13.76 12.32
N PRO A 375 6.42 -15.04 12.72
CA PRO A 375 6.60 -15.40 14.13
C PRO A 375 7.83 -14.75 14.77
N PHE A 376 8.95 -14.68 14.05
CA PHE A 376 10.16 -14.03 14.54
C PHE A 376 9.96 -12.53 14.81
N LEU A 377 9.35 -11.81 13.87
CA LEU A 377 9.07 -10.37 13.99
C LEU A 377 8.08 -10.08 15.13
N ILE A 378 7.01 -10.87 15.23
CA ILE A 378 6.02 -10.74 16.30
C ILE A 378 6.67 -10.97 17.66
N ALA A 379 7.47 -12.03 17.81
CA ALA A 379 8.16 -12.33 19.06
C ALA A 379 9.12 -11.20 19.47
N ASN A 380 9.90 -10.69 18.51
CA ASN A 380 10.81 -9.57 18.76
C ASN A 380 10.05 -8.32 19.23
N THR A 381 8.95 -7.97 18.56
CA THR A 381 8.14 -6.82 18.95
C THR A 381 7.53 -6.99 20.34
N LYS A 382 6.96 -8.15 20.65
CA LYS A 382 6.42 -8.43 21.99
C LYS A 382 7.47 -8.26 23.08
N GLN A 383 8.71 -8.70 22.83
CA GLN A 383 9.82 -8.50 23.73
C GLN A 383 10.18 -7.01 23.90
N VAL A 384 10.27 -6.25 22.81
CA VAL A 384 10.54 -4.81 22.85
C VAL A 384 9.45 -4.04 23.61
N MET A 385 8.19 -4.48 23.50
CA MET A 385 7.04 -3.88 24.18
C MET A 385 6.78 -4.43 25.59
N GLY A 386 7.53 -5.44 26.06
CA GLY A 386 7.30 -6.07 27.36
C GLY A 386 6.01 -6.90 27.48
N LEU A 387 5.37 -7.28 26.37
CA LEU A 387 4.07 -7.97 26.32
C LEU A 387 4.15 -9.50 26.51
N LEU A 388 4.98 -9.98 27.44
CA LEU A 388 5.21 -11.42 27.59
C LEU A 388 4.07 -12.13 28.35
N GLU A 389 3.32 -12.94 27.60
CA GLU A 389 3.25 -14.38 27.89
C GLU A 389 3.85 -15.13 26.67
N LEU A 390 4.96 -15.86 26.88
CA LEU A 390 5.50 -16.75 25.85
C LEU A 390 5.65 -18.15 26.43
N PRO A 391 5.25 -19.21 25.70
CA PRO A 391 5.77 -20.54 25.97
C PRO A 391 7.30 -20.51 25.89
N GLU A 392 8.00 -21.10 26.87
CA GLU A 392 9.47 -21.05 27.04
C GLU A 392 10.28 -21.32 25.75
N ARG A 393 9.73 -22.06 24.79
CA ARG A 393 10.38 -22.46 23.54
C ARG A 393 10.76 -21.27 22.65
N ALA A 394 9.91 -20.25 22.55
CA ALA A 394 10.17 -19.05 21.73
C ALA A 394 11.25 -18.14 22.34
N LEU A 395 11.26 -18.00 23.67
CA LEU A 395 12.24 -17.22 24.42
C LEU A 395 13.65 -17.83 24.37
N ARG A 396 13.76 -19.16 24.52
CA ARG A 396 15.05 -19.87 24.44
C ARG A 396 15.67 -19.79 23.04
N GLN A 397 14.84 -19.68 22.00
CA GLN A 397 15.26 -19.59 20.60
C GLN A 397 15.66 -18.17 20.18
N HIS A 398 14.94 -17.13 20.64
CA HIS A 398 15.34 -15.73 20.43
C HIS A 398 16.69 -15.42 21.08
N ARG A 399 16.89 -15.82 22.34
CA ARG A 399 18.19 -15.69 23.05
C ARG A 399 19.34 -16.44 22.36
N ARG A 400 19.07 -17.53 21.63
CA ARG A 400 20.08 -18.24 20.81
C ARG A 400 20.36 -17.53 19.49
N ALA A 401 19.33 -16.95 18.84
CA ALA A 401 19.48 -16.16 17.62
C ALA A 401 20.24 -14.84 17.85
N GLU A 402 20.11 -14.23 19.04
CA GLU A 402 20.82 -13.01 19.44
C GLU A 402 22.30 -13.21 19.82
N ARG A 403 22.81 -14.45 19.85
CA ARG A 403 24.23 -14.69 20.11
C ARG A 403 25.10 -13.92 19.10
N ARG A 404 25.88 -12.96 19.61
CA ARG A 404 26.87 -12.19 18.86
C ARG A 404 27.81 -13.17 18.14
N GLY A 405 27.88 -13.09 16.81
CA GLY A 405 28.80 -13.90 15.98
C GLY A 405 28.16 -14.93 15.04
N ALA A 406 26.85 -15.20 15.13
CA ALA A 406 26.19 -16.15 14.22
C ALA A 406 25.97 -15.55 12.81
N ARG A 407 26.40 -16.26 11.75
CA ARG A 407 26.10 -15.89 10.35
C ARG A 407 24.61 -16.12 10.07
N ARG A 408 23.87 -15.05 9.77
CA ARG A 408 22.44 -15.12 9.40
C ARG A 408 22.29 -15.11 7.88
N ARG A 409 21.56 -16.08 7.32
CA ARG A 409 21.10 -16.07 5.92
C ARG A 409 19.61 -15.79 5.88
N ARG A 410 19.16 -15.06 4.85
CA ARG A 410 17.76 -14.70 4.61
C ARG A 410 17.36 -15.13 3.21
N TYR A 411 16.14 -15.66 3.08
CA TYR A 411 15.56 -16.07 1.81
C TYR A 411 14.30 -15.23 1.54
N GLY A 412 14.21 -14.66 0.33
CA GLY A 412 13.14 -13.75 -0.11
C GLY A 412 13.59 -12.30 -0.27
N ASP A 413 12.89 -11.55 -1.13
CA ASP A 413 13.07 -10.11 -1.37
C ASP A 413 11.77 -9.35 -1.02
N GLY A 414 11.86 -8.23 -0.28
CA GLY A 414 10.70 -7.38 0.06
C GLY A 414 10.74 -6.76 1.46
N LEU A 415 9.67 -6.07 1.87
CA LEU A 415 9.56 -5.39 3.18
C LEU A 415 9.71 -6.31 4.41
N ARG A 416 9.56 -7.64 4.22
CA ARG A 416 9.81 -8.65 5.26
C ARG A 416 11.24 -9.20 5.23
N ALA A 417 11.98 -8.93 4.16
CA ALA A 417 13.37 -9.30 3.95
C ALA A 417 14.25 -8.04 3.95
N TYR A 418 14.55 -7.50 5.13
CA TYR A 418 15.50 -6.39 5.21
C TYR A 418 16.91 -6.90 4.90
N ARG A 419 17.62 -6.28 3.94
CA ARG A 419 18.96 -6.69 3.48
C ARG A 419 20.03 -6.37 4.54
N ALA A 420 21.01 -7.25 4.75
CA ALA A 420 22.27 -6.86 5.40
C ALA A 420 23.21 -6.38 4.29
N ALA A 421 23.92 -5.26 4.53
CA ALA A 421 24.87 -4.70 3.58
C ALA A 421 25.99 -5.71 3.24
N PRO A 422 26.49 -5.74 1.99
CA PRO A 422 27.53 -6.66 1.57
C PRO A 422 28.91 -6.13 1.98
N ARG A 423 29.76 -6.97 2.56
CA ARG A 423 31.20 -6.82 2.39
C ARG A 423 31.83 -8.16 2.03
N ARG A 424 32.36 -8.13 0.80
CA ARG A 424 33.48 -8.84 0.18
C ARG A 424 33.61 -10.36 0.39
N GLU A 425 33.82 -11.02 -0.75
CA GLU A 425 34.22 -12.42 -0.95
C GLU A 425 33.16 -13.49 -0.66
N ALA A 426 32.35 -13.77 -1.69
CA ALA A 426 31.83 -15.12 -1.91
C ALA A 426 31.73 -15.35 -3.42
N GLY A 427 32.54 -16.27 -3.92
CA GLY A 427 32.61 -16.61 -5.34
C GLY A 427 31.26 -17.05 -5.90
N TYR A 428 30.99 -16.59 -7.12
CA TYR A 428 29.91 -17.11 -7.94
C TYR A 428 30.21 -18.57 -8.30
N LEU A 429 29.45 -19.51 -7.72
CA LEU A 429 29.36 -20.87 -8.25
C LEU A 429 28.45 -20.83 -9.48
N ARG A 430 29.09 -20.76 -10.65
CA ARG A 430 28.47 -20.86 -11.97
C ARG A 430 28.18 -22.34 -12.22
N LEU A 431 26.94 -22.77 -12.03
CA LEU A 431 26.49 -24.07 -12.51
C LEU A 431 26.40 -24.01 -14.04
N SER A 432 27.37 -24.61 -14.73
CA SER A 432 27.28 -24.85 -16.16
C SER A 432 26.32 -26.00 -16.41
N SER A 433 25.35 -25.77 -17.28
CA SER A 433 24.54 -26.81 -17.90
C SER A 433 25.40 -27.79 -18.70
N ARG A 434 25.35 -29.07 -18.33
CA ARG A 434 25.37 -30.21 -19.24
C ARG A 434 24.31 -31.19 -18.79
#